data_AF-A0A935SJL0-F1
#
_entry.id   AF-A0A935SJL0-F1
#
_cell.length_a   1.000
_cell.length_b   1.000
_cell.length_c   1.000
_cell.angle_alpha   90.00
_cell.angle_beta   90.00
_cell.angle_gamma   90.00
#
_symmetry.space_group_name_H-M   'P 1'
#
loop_
_entity.id
_entity.type
_entity.pdbx_description
1 polymer ?
#
loop_
_entity_poly.entity_id
_entity_poly.type
_entity_poly.pdbx_seq_one_letter_code
_entity_poly.pdbx_strand_id
1 'polypeptide(L)'
;MNSLKDSSGDNQKIYYTETSFKYKKTKENWFKFSKLKWVALIMGFWFLNYPKPSPIFFSILITFPIFTIFIYGFKNSSFMTWWRLREMGDGKYLYDFGSIFNFVTWIVALKVLMYFDFENKAVIYYPIGVIISMLILFCILPIERSWQNGGKKIWKPKFWLSLMLFFNIVLYFFTFTYGVNCFFDNTEPIIYKVKVFDKHITSGKGKAHYLDLTPWGNFTKVNKINVKKSLYNDTEAGTVIQVNYKKGLFNIPWYYIPGNNSFN
;
A
#
# COMPACT_ATOMS: atom_id res chain seq x y z
N MET A 1 -44.32 58.66 14.08
CA MET A 1 -43.76 58.20 12.80
C MET A 1 -42.94 56.95 13.10
N ASN A 2 -43.39 55.81 12.59
CA ASN A 2 -42.90 54.47 12.92
C ASN A 2 -41.53 54.16 12.30
N SER A 3 -40.80 53.33 13.04
CA SER A 3 -39.85 52.28 12.61
C SER A 3 -38.69 52.62 11.68
N LEU A 4 -37.48 52.56 12.24
CA LEU A 4 -36.35 51.88 11.60
C LEU A 4 -35.85 50.80 12.57
N LYS A 5 -36.42 49.60 12.42
CA LYS A 5 -36.04 48.37 13.12
C LYS A 5 -35.08 47.59 12.22
N ASP A 6 -33.98 47.14 12.82
CA ASP A 6 -33.24 45.91 12.50
C ASP A 6 -33.00 45.55 11.03
N SER A 7 -31.80 45.83 10.52
CA SER A 7 -31.24 45.10 9.35
C SER A 7 -29.83 44.55 9.55
N SER A 8 -29.19 44.81 10.71
CA SER A 8 -27.83 44.31 10.99
C SER A 8 -27.80 42.99 11.76
N GLY A 9 -28.86 42.64 12.49
CA GLY A 9 -28.94 41.44 13.33
C GLY A 9 -29.14 40.12 12.58
N ASP A 10 -29.80 40.15 11.42
CA ASP A 10 -30.13 38.94 10.66
C ASP A 10 -28.93 38.40 9.87
N ASN A 11 -28.15 39.28 9.23
CA ASN A 11 -26.95 38.86 8.49
C ASN A 11 -25.91 38.24 9.42
N GLN A 12 -25.68 38.83 10.60
CA GLN A 12 -24.72 38.28 11.57
C GLN A 12 -25.18 36.90 12.06
N LYS A 13 -26.46 36.73 12.40
CA LYS A 13 -27.01 35.42 12.79
C LYS A 13 -26.87 34.38 11.69
N ILE A 14 -27.16 34.72 10.43
CA ILE A 14 -27.03 33.83 9.27
C ILE A 14 -25.56 33.40 9.07
N TYR A 15 -24.60 34.33 9.22
CA TYR A 15 -23.17 33.99 9.15
C TYR A 15 -22.74 33.04 10.28
N TYR A 16 -23.23 33.24 11.51
CA TYR A 16 -22.90 32.34 12.64
C TYR A 16 -23.57 30.97 12.53
N THR A 17 -24.82 30.88 12.04
CA THR A 17 -25.48 29.59 11.80
C THR A 17 -24.86 28.85 10.63
N GLU A 18 -24.51 29.50 9.52
CA GLU A 18 -23.80 28.84 8.42
C GLU A 18 -22.41 28.35 8.83
N THR A 19 -21.63 29.16 9.54
CA THR A 19 -20.28 28.78 9.98
C THR A 19 -20.32 27.68 11.03
N SER A 20 -21.24 27.72 11.99
CA SER A 20 -21.41 26.68 13.00
C SER A 20 -21.98 25.39 12.42
N PHE A 21 -22.90 25.45 11.45
CA PHE A 21 -23.42 24.28 10.75
C PHE A 21 -22.36 23.63 9.86
N LYS A 22 -21.58 24.44 9.15
CA LYS A 22 -20.43 23.99 8.34
C LYS A 22 -19.36 23.39 9.25
N TYR A 23 -19.07 23.97 10.41
CA TYR A 23 -18.15 23.44 11.40
C TYR A 23 -18.62 22.10 11.99
N LYS A 24 -19.89 22.02 12.41
CA LYS A 24 -20.50 20.79 12.98
C LYS A 24 -20.53 19.65 11.95
N LYS A 25 -20.93 19.94 10.70
CA LYS A 25 -20.91 18.98 9.57
C LYS A 25 -19.50 18.54 9.21
N THR A 26 -18.49 19.41 9.36
CA THR A 26 -17.08 19.04 9.13
C THR A 26 -16.55 18.16 10.28
N LYS A 27 -16.92 18.46 11.53
CA LYS A 27 -16.53 17.70 12.73
C LYS A 27 -17.15 16.30 12.79
N GLU A 28 -18.43 16.17 12.43
CA GLU A 28 -19.13 14.89 12.46
C GLU A 28 -18.63 13.92 11.37
N ASN A 29 -18.40 14.45 10.16
CA ASN A 29 -17.74 13.71 9.09
C ASN A 29 -16.35 13.23 9.56
N TRP A 30 -15.55 14.11 10.16
CA TRP A 30 -14.22 13.77 10.66
C TRP A 30 -14.22 12.65 11.72
N PHE A 31 -15.20 12.64 12.64
CA PHE A 31 -15.33 11.58 13.64
C PHE A 31 -15.70 10.21 13.05
N LYS A 32 -16.53 10.15 12.01
CA LYS A 32 -16.80 8.88 11.29
C LYS A 32 -15.53 8.38 10.58
N PHE A 33 -14.69 9.29 10.11
CA PHE A 33 -13.47 8.94 9.39
C PHE A 33 -12.30 8.53 10.28
N SER A 34 -12.16 9.10 11.48
CA SER A 34 -11.18 8.63 12.46
C SER A 34 -11.41 7.15 12.79
N LYS A 35 -12.67 6.71 12.90
CA LYS A 35 -13.03 5.29 13.07
C LYS A 35 -12.61 4.43 11.89
N LEU A 36 -12.83 4.88 10.65
CA LEU A 36 -12.45 4.13 9.45
C LEU A 36 -10.92 3.94 9.36
N LYS A 37 -10.13 4.92 9.81
CA LYS A 37 -8.65 4.78 9.90
C LYS A 37 -8.27 3.62 10.80
N TRP A 38 -8.85 3.57 11.99
CA TRP A 38 -8.57 2.52 12.97
C TRP A 38 -9.00 1.15 12.46
N VAL A 39 -10.14 1.05 11.78
CA VAL A 39 -10.57 -0.21 11.14
C VAL A 39 -9.53 -0.68 10.12
N ALA A 40 -9.08 0.19 9.22
CA ALA A 40 -8.09 -0.16 8.21
C ALA A 40 -6.73 -0.57 8.82
N LEU A 41 -6.29 0.12 9.88
CA LEU A 41 -5.06 -0.23 10.60
C LEU A 41 -5.17 -1.57 11.34
N ILE A 42 -6.28 -1.81 12.03
CA ILE A 42 -6.53 -3.07 12.74
C ILE A 42 -6.59 -4.22 11.73
N MET A 43 -7.31 -4.05 10.62
CA MET A 43 -7.38 -5.04 9.55
C MET A 43 -6.03 -5.29 8.90
N GLY A 44 -5.26 -4.23 8.64
CA GLY A 44 -3.91 -4.34 8.10
C GLY A 44 -2.98 -5.09 9.05
N PHE A 45 -2.98 -4.73 10.33
CA PHE A 45 -2.17 -5.42 11.33
C PHE A 45 -2.57 -6.89 11.48
N TRP A 46 -3.88 -7.18 11.46
CA TRP A 46 -4.37 -8.55 11.46
C TRP A 46 -3.92 -9.31 10.21
N PHE A 47 -4.05 -8.72 9.03
CA PHE A 47 -3.58 -9.31 7.77
C PHE A 47 -2.08 -9.61 7.76
N LEU A 48 -1.26 -8.73 8.35
CA LEU A 48 0.18 -8.93 8.47
C LEU A 48 0.51 -10.15 9.33
N ASN A 49 -0.15 -10.28 10.49
CA ASN A 49 0.09 -11.36 11.44
C ASN A 49 -0.64 -12.67 11.10
N TYR A 50 -1.64 -12.64 10.21
CA TYR A 50 -2.38 -13.83 9.83
C TYR A 50 -1.47 -14.79 9.05
N PRO A 51 -1.35 -16.07 9.45
CA PRO A 51 -0.31 -16.98 8.93
C PRO A 51 -0.53 -17.40 7.47
N LYS A 52 -1.78 -17.40 7.01
CA LYS A 52 -2.13 -17.80 5.63
C LYS A 52 -2.44 -16.58 4.77
N PRO A 53 -2.04 -16.55 3.49
CA PRO A 53 -2.40 -15.47 2.59
C PRO A 53 -3.90 -15.58 2.32
N SER A 54 -4.69 -14.62 2.83
CA SER A 54 -6.12 -14.57 2.55
C SER A 54 -6.40 -13.61 1.39
N PRO A 55 -6.92 -14.09 0.25
CA PRO A 55 -7.29 -13.24 -0.88
C PRO A 55 -8.35 -12.21 -0.51
N ILE A 56 -9.27 -12.56 0.40
CA ILE A 56 -10.36 -11.68 0.85
C ILE A 56 -9.80 -10.46 1.61
N PHE A 57 -8.91 -10.67 2.59
CA PHE A 57 -8.28 -9.57 3.31
C PHE A 57 -7.45 -8.69 2.36
N PHE A 58 -6.71 -9.31 1.44
CA PHE A 58 -5.95 -8.59 0.43
C PHE A 58 -6.87 -7.71 -0.45
N SER A 59 -7.97 -8.25 -0.97
CA SER A 59 -8.97 -7.50 -1.76
C SER A 59 -9.53 -6.31 -1.01
N ILE A 60 -9.91 -6.46 0.26
CA ILE A 60 -10.49 -5.38 1.04
C ILE A 60 -9.45 -4.26 1.24
N LEU A 61 -8.21 -4.61 1.59
CA LEU A 61 -7.16 -3.62 1.88
C LEU A 61 -6.68 -2.90 0.60
N ILE A 62 -6.56 -3.59 -0.53
CA ILE A 62 -6.08 -2.99 -1.78
C ILE A 62 -7.16 -2.11 -2.45
N THR A 63 -8.45 -2.41 -2.27
CA THR A 63 -9.55 -1.59 -2.79
C THR A 63 -9.81 -0.34 -1.96
N PHE A 64 -9.38 -0.34 -0.69
CA PHE A 64 -9.61 0.77 0.24
C PHE A 64 -9.04 2.11 -0.27
N PRO A 65 -7.79 2.20 -0.76
CA PRO A 65 -7.28 3.33 -1.54
C PRO A 65 -8.24 3.87 -2.61
N ILE A 66 -8.73 3.00 -3.50
CA ILE A 66 -9.62 3.38 -4.61
C ILE A 66 -10.94 3.91 -4.07
N PHE A 67 -11.51 3.22 -3.08
CA PHE A 67 -12.76 3.61 -2.44
C PHE A 67 -12.67 5.01 -1.80
N THR A 68 -11.54 5.33 -1.18
CA THR A 68 -11.31 6.68 -0.65
C THR A 68 -11.24 7.72 -1.77
N ILE A 69 -10.49 7.45 -2.85
CA ILE A 69 -10.45 8.36 -4.00
C ILE A 69 -11.85 8.57 -4.58
N PHE A 70 -12.69 7.54 -4.66
CA PHE A 70 -14.06 7.65 -5.15
C PHE A 70 -14.92 8.56 -4.26
N ILE A 71 -14.96 8.31 -2.94
CA ILE A 71 -15.78 9.13 -2.00
C ILE A 71 -15.40 10.62 -2.06
N TYR A 72 -14.11 10.93 -2.17
CA TYR A 72 -13.63 12.31 -2.08
C TYR A 72 -13.47 13.00 -3.44
N GLY A 73 -13.16 12.25 -4.49
CA GLY A 73 -12.97 12.76 -5.85
C GLY A 73 -14.20 13.47 -6.38
N PHE A 74 -15.39 12.94 -6.08
CA PHE A 74 -16.66 13.57 -6.46
C PHE A 74 -17.04 14.80 -5.64
N LYS A 75 -16.38 15.07 -4.51
CA LYS A 75 -16.80 16.12 -3.55
C LYS A 75 -16.19 17.51 -3.82
N ASN A 76 -15.73 17.78 -5.05
CA ASN A 76 -15.14 19.06 -5.47
C ASN A 76 -14.01 19.58 -4.57
N SER A 77 -13.21 18.66 -4.03
CA SER A 77 -12.01 18.98 -3.24
C SER A 77 -10.76 18.57 -4.01
N SER A 78 -9.82 19.50 -4.18
CA SER A 78 -8.51 19.23 -4.79
C SER A 78 -7.82 18.06 -4.07
N PHE A 79 -7.22 17.14 -4.83
CA PHE A 79 -6.54 15.95 -4.33
C PHE A 79 -5.46 16.28 -3.27
N MET A 80 -4.64 17.31 -3.50
CA MET A 80 -3.68 17.82 -2.52
C MET A 80 -4.31 18.28 -1.19
N THR A 81 -5.59 18.66 -1.21
CA THR A 81 -6.33 19.07 0.01
C THR A 81 -6.54 17.90 0.97
N TRP A 82 -6.42 16.65 0.50
CA TRP A 82 -6.55 15.42 1.31
C TRP A 82 -5.24 15.00 2.00
N TRP A 83 -4.15 15.66 1.64
CA TRP A 83 -2.82 15.48 2.22
C TRP A 83 -2.44 16.67 3.13
N ARG A 84 -3.43 17.49 3.52
CA ARG A 84 -3.17 18.70 4.32
C ARG A 84 -3.05 18.35 5.80
N LEU A 85 -1.85 18.52 6.34
CA LEU A 85 -1.68 18.69 7.78
C LEU A 85 -2.44 19.97 8.20
N ARG A 86 -3.58 19.81 8.88
CA ARG A 86 -4.31 20.95 9.43
C ARG A 86 -3.78 21.23 10.83
N GLU A 87 -3.28 22.44 11.01
CA GLU A 87 -2.92 22.96 12.32
C GLU A 87 -4.22 23.27 13.08
N MET A 88 -4.45 22.59 14.20
CA MET A 88 -5.41 23.04 15.19
C MET A 88 -4.80 24.21 15.95
N GLY A 89 -5.62 25.18 16.37
CA GLY A 89 -5.20 26.43 17.05
C GLY A 89 -4.34 26.26 18.31
N ASP A 90 -4.09 25.03 18.76
CA ASP A 90 -3.20 24.67 19.87
C ASP A 90 -1.82 24.14 19.41
N GLY A 91 -1.39 24.42 18.17
CA GLY A 91 -0.12 23.94 17.62
C GLY A 91 -0.06 22.43 17.36
N LYS A 92 -1.21 21.74 17.39
CA LYS A 92 -1.33 20.30 17.10
C LYS A 92 -1.64 20.08 15.62
N TYR A 93 -0.73 19.39 14.93
CA TYR A 93 -0.93 18.96 13.55
C TYR A 93 -1.75 17.66 13.52
N LEU A 94 -2.90 17.68 12.84
CA LEU A 94 -3.67 16.47 12.58
C LEU A 94 -3.20 15.78 11.29
N TYR A 95 -2.79 14.52 11.41
CA TYR A 95 -2.45 13.66 10.28
C TYR A 95 -3.69 13.36 9.41
N ASP A 96 -3.62 13.76 8.13
CA ASP A 96 -4.74 13.72 7.17
C ASP A 96 -4.93 12.35 6.50
N PHE A 97 -5.99 12.18 5.71
CA PHE A 97 -6.39 10.94 5.00
C PHE A 97 -5.28 10.26 4.22
N GLY A 98 -4.37 11.04 3.63
CA GLY A 98 -3.18 10.51 2.95
C GLY A 98 -2.34 9.58 3.83
N SER A 99 -2.37 9.73 5.16
CA SER A 99 -1.67 8.81 6.06
C SER A 99 -2.26 7.40 6.05
N ILE A 100 -3.58 7.21 5.91
CA ILE A 100 -4.21 5.88 5.87
C ILE A 100 -3.81 5.15 4.59
N PHE A 101 -3.90 5.86 3.45
CA PHE A 101 -3.48 5.35 2.15
C PHE A 101 -2.04 4.84 2.22
N ASN A 102 -1.17 5.62 2.84
CA ASN A 102 0.22 5.27 3.07
C ASN A 102 0.33 3.99 3.91
N PHE A 103 -0.17 3.98 5.13
CA PHE A 103 0.01 2.84 6.05
C PHE A 103 -0.55 1.52 5.51
N VAL A 104 -1.75 1.51 4.93
CA VAL A 104 -2.33 0.27 4.37
C VAL A 104 -1.49 -0.26 3.22
N THR A 105 -1.06 0.61 2.31
CA THR A 105 -0.22 0.22 1.17
C THR A 105 1.09 -0.39 1.64
N TRP A 106 1.76 0.21 2.64
CA TRP A 106 2.98 -0.35 3.23
C TRP A 106 2.77 -1.70 3.88
N ILE A 107 1.68 -1.88 4.65
CA ILE A 107 1.38 -3.15 5.31
C ILE A 107 1.19 -4.27 4.28
N VAL A 108 0.42 -4.01 3.22
CA VAL A 108 0.18 -5.01 2.18
C VAL A 108 1.46 -5.27 1.37
N ALA A 109 2.24 -4.23 1.05
CA ALA A 109 3.53 -4.37 0.38
C ALA A 109 4.50 -5.27 1.17
N LEU A 110 4.62 -5.03 2.47
CA LEU A 110 5.45 -5.84 3.38
C LEU A 110 4.97 -7.29 3.38
N LYS A 111 3.65 -7.54 3.46
CA LYS A 111 3.10 -8.89 3.42
C LYS A 111 3.45 -9.61 2.11
N VAL A 112 3.34 -8.93 0.97
CA VAL A 112 3.71 -9.50 -0.34
C VAL A 112 5.19 -9.87 -0.37
N LEU A 113 6.07 -8.95 0.06
CA LEU A 113 7.53 -9.16 0.08
C LEU A 113 7.98 -10.24 1.08
N MET A 114 7.29 -10.39 2.21
CA MET A 114 7.63 -11.40 3.21
C MET A 114 7.15 -12.80 2.86
N TYR A 115 6.14 -12.92 1.99
CA TYR A 115 5.43 -14.19 1.81
C TYR A 115 5.63 -14.83 0.43
N PHE A 116 5.92 -14.03 -0.59
CA PHE A 116 6.10 -14.52 -1.96
C PHE A 116 7.54 -14.29 -2.43
N ASP A 117 8.16 -15.38 -2.89
CA ASP A 117 9.47 -15.35 -3.51
C ASP A 117 9.31 -15.30 -5.04
N PHE A 118 9.88 -14.28 -5.67
CA PHE A 118 9.78 -14.04 -7.11
C PHE A 118 11.04 -14.46 -7.85
N GLU A 119 10.91 -14.86 -9.11
CA GLU A 119 12.07 -15.02 -9.98
C GLU A 119 12.74 -13.66 -10.24
N ASN A 120 14.07 -13.58 -10.26
CA ASN A 120 14.79 -12.33 -10.56
C ASN A 120 14.37 -11.67 -11.89
N LYS A 121 13.85 -12.43 -12.86
CA LYS A 121 13.32 -11.85 -14.12
C LYS A 121 12.01 -11.11 -13.92
N ALA A 122 11.27 -11.37 -12.85
CA ALA A 122 10.11 -10.58 -12.46
C ALA A 122 10.48 -9.12 -12.16
N VAL A 123 11.77 -8.78 -12.01
CA VAL A 123 12.27 -7.41 -11.90
C VAL A 123 11.87 -6.54 -13.11
N ILE A 124 11.58 -7.14 -14.28
CA ILE A 124 11.13 -6.42 -15.48
C ILE A 124 9.80 -5.67 -15.27
N TYR A 125 8.97 -6.06 -14.29
CA TYR A 125 7.68 -5.41 -14.05
C TYR A 125 7.79 -4.14 -13.16
N TYR A 126 8.91 -3.94 -12.45
CA TYR A 126 9.16 -2.69 -11.70
C TYR A 126 9.12 -1.41 -12.56
N PRO A 127 9.79 -1.32 -13.72
CA PRO A 127 9.77 -0.11 -14.54
C PRO A 127 8.37 0.24 -15.07
N ILE A 128 7.50 -0.75 -15.34
CA ILE A 128 6.13 -0.50 -15.81
C ILE A 128 5.32 0.23 -14.72
N GLY A 129 5.41 -0.23 -13.47
CA GLY A 129 4.74 0.42 -12.34
C GLY A 129 5.24 1.86 -12.13
N VAL A 130 6.55 2.09 -12.33
CA VAL A 130 7.15 3.43 -12.26
C VAL A 130 6.60 4.35 -13.36
N ILE A 131 6.54 3.87 -14.61
CA ILE A 131 6.01 4.65 -15.75
C ILE A 131 4.54 5.01 -15.52
N ILE A 132 3.70 4.06 -15.10
CA ILE A 132 2.29 4.31 -14.78
C ILE A 132 2.16 5.36 -13.68
N SER A 133 3.00 5.27 -12.64
CA SER A 133 3.01 6.25 -11.54
C SER A 133 3.39 7.64 -12.01
N MET A 134 4.38 7.76 -12.92
CA MET A 134 4.76 9.02 -13.53
C MET A 134 3.62 9.62 -14.36
N LEU A 135 2.93 8.80 -15.17
CA LEU A 135 1.78 9.24 -15.97
C LEU A 135 0.63 9.75 -15.08
N ILE A 136 0.32 9.05 -13.99
CA ILE A 136 -0.73 9.47 -13.05
C ILE A 136 -0.37 10.80 -12.39
N LEU A 137 0.86 10.99 -11.95
CA LEU A 137 1.29 12.29 -11.41
C LEU A 137 1.23 13.40 -12.47
N PHE A 138 1.65 13.10 -13.70
CA PHE A 138 1.57 14.04 -14.80
C PHE A 138 0.12 14.46 -15.09
N CYS A 139 -0.87 13.57 -14.89
CA CYS A 139 -2.28 13.91 -15.01
C CYS A 139 -2.82 14.71 -13.81
N ILE A 140 -2.39 14.38 -12.58
CA ILE A 140 -2.91 15.02 -11.35
C ILE A 140 -2.40 16.46 -11.22
N LEU A 141 -1.11 16.72 -11.48
CA LEU A 141 -0.50 18.03 -11.22
C LEU A 141 -1.13 19.20 -12.01
N PRO A 142 -1.49 19.07 -13.31
CA PRO A 142 -2.19 20.10 -14.07
C PRO A 142 -3.63 20.33 -13.59
N ILE A 143 -4.35 19.25 -13.23
CA ILE A 143 -5.71 19.34 -12.68
C ILE A 143 -5.70 20.12 -11.36
N GLU A 144 -4.68 19.91 -10.53
CA GLU A 144 -4.52 20.68 -9.31
C GLU A 144 -4.19 22.15 -9.59
N ARG A 145 -3.35 22.44 -10.57
CA ARG A 145 -3.03 23.83 -10.98
C ARG A 145 -4.26 24.56 -11.50
N SER A 146 -5.09 23.92 -12.33
CA SER A 146 -6.30 24.55 -12.86
C SER A 146 -7.32 24.85 -11.75
N TRP A 147 -7.44 23.97 -10.75
CA TRP A 147 -8.31 24.19 -9.59
C TRP A 147 -7.84 25.35 -8.70
N GLN A 148 -6.52 25.56 -8.59
CA GLN A 148 -5.94 26.68 -7.82
C GLN A 148 -6.11 28.03 -8.50
N ASN A 149 -6.08 28.07 -9.84
CA ASN A 149 -6.23 29.30 -10.61
C ASN A 149 -7.66 29.89 -10.54
N GLY A 150 -8.66 29.12 -10.09
CA GLY A 150 -10.04 29.55 -9.86
C GLY A 150 -10.28 30.44 -8.62
N GLY A 151 -9.31 31.27 -8.22
CA GLY A 151 -9.49 32.32 -7.21
C GLY A 151 -9.24 31.95 -5.74
N LYS A 152 -8.66 30.76 -5.45
CA LYS A 152 -8.29 30.37 -4.07
C LYS A 152 -6.77 30.31 -3.94
N LYS A 153 -6.22 31.05 -2.96
CA LYS A 153 -4.81 31.19 -2.57
C LYS A 153 -3.92 30.02 -3.05
N ILE A 154 -3.03 30.31 -4.01
CA ILE A 154 -2.09 29.37 -4.64
C ILE A 154 -1.27 28.68 -3.55
N TRP A 155 -1.45 27.36 -3.42
CA TRP A 155 -0.61 26.53 -2.56
C TRP A 155 0.43 25.87 -3.44
N LYS A 156 1.68 26.30 -3.33
CA LYS A 156 2.80 25.57 -3.93
C LYS A 156 2.94 24.24 -3.16
N PRO A 157 2.64 23.07 -3.78
CA PRO A 157 2.89 21.81 -3.10
C PRO A 157 4.37 21.75 -2.75
N LYS A 158 4.68 21.46 -1.47
CA LYS A 158 6.07 21.22 -1.08
C LYS A 158 6.56 20.02 -1.90
N PHE A 159 7.71 20.15 -2.55
CA PHE A 159 8.31 19.09 -3.37
C PHE A 159 8.30 17.73 -2.65
N TRP A 160 8.57 17.73 -1.34
CA TRP A 160 8.54 16.53 -0.50
C TRP A 160 7.18 15.81 -0.43
N LEU A 161 6.05 16.54 -0.47
CA LEU A 161 4.71 15.93 -0.49
C LEU A 161 4.44 15.25 -1.83
N SER A 162 4.82 15.88 -2.94
CA SER A 162 4.71 15.29 -4.28
C SER A 162 5.60 14.05 -4.41
N LEU A 163 6.81 14.09 -3.82
CA LEU A 163 7.71 12.94 -3.77
C LEU A 163 7.13 11.80 -2.92
N MET A 164 6.57 12.09 -1.74
CA MET A 164 5.93 11.07 -0.89
C MET A 164 4.73 10.42 -1.59
N LEU A 165 3.94 11.21 -2.31
CA LEU A 165 2.83 10.72 -3.13
C LEU A 165 3.31 9.83 -4.28
N PHE A 166 4.37 10.23 -4.98
CA PHE A 166 4.97 9.42 -6.03
C PHE A 166 5.34 8.03 -5.54
N PHE A 167 6.13 7.96 -4.45
CA PHE A 167 6.55 6.68 -3.88
C PHE A 167 5.36 5.83 -3.43
N ASN A 168 4.32 6.46 -2.90
CA ASN A 168 3.08 5.78 -2.52
C ASN A 168 2.36 5.14 -3.71
N ILE A 169 2.26 5.86 -4.82
CA ILE A 169 1.62 5.35 -6.04
C ILE A 169 2.45 4.19 -6.60
N VAL A 170 3.78 4.34 -6.68
CA VAL A 170 4.67 3.26 -7.11
C VAL A 170 4.51 2.01 -6.25
N LEU A 171 4.51 2.19 -4.92
CA LEU A 171 4.34 1.09 -3.98
C LEU A 171 2.96 0.43 -4.09
N TYR A 172 1.92 1.22 -4.33
CA TYR A 172 0.57 0.71 -4.57
C TYR A 172 0.52 -0.17 -5.82
N PHE A 173 1.06 0.29 -6.95
CA PHE A 173 1.08 -0.50 -8.19
C PHE A 173 1.93 -1.76 -8.07
N PHE A 174 3.07 -1.67 -7.37
CA PHE A 174 3.87 -2.85 -7.04
C PHE A 174 3.01 -3.87 -6.27
N THR A 175 2.41 -3.43 -5.17
CA THR A 175 1.64 -4.29 -4.28
C THR A 175 0.41 -4.89 -4.97
N PHE A 176 -0.30 -4.09 -5.75
CA PHE A 176 -1.43 -4.54 -6.55
C PHE A 176 -0.99 -5.60 -7.56
N THR A 177 0.05 -5.33 -8.35
CA THR A 177 0.49 -6.22 -9.43
C THR A 177 0.97 -7.57 -8.88
N TYR A 178 1.92 -7.56 -7.95
CA TYR A 178 2.49 -8.80 -7.42
C TYR A 178 1.54 -9.50 -6.45
N GLY A 179 0.79 -8.74 -5.64
CA GLY A 179 -0.23 -9.30 -4.76
C GLY A 179 -1.34 -9.98 -5.55
N VAL A 180 -1.95 -9.31 -6.53
CA VAL A 180 -2.99 -9.93 -7.36
C VAL A 180 -2.43 -11.12 -8.12
N ASN A 181 -1.20 -11.02 -8.64
CA ASN A 181 -0.54 -12.11 -9.35
C ASN A 181 -0.44 -13.40 -8.51
N CYS A 182 -0.25 -13.31 -7.20
CA CYS A 182 -0.02 -14.48 -6.35
C CYS A 182 -1.25 -14.89 -5.52
N PHE A 183 -1.98 -13.94 -4.92
CA PHE A 183 -3.16 -14.24 -4.09
C PHE A 183 -4.30 -14.87 -4.90
N PHE A 184 -4.36 -14.60 -6.20
CA PHE A 184 -5.40 -15.14 -7.10
C PHE A 184 -4.84 -16.17 -8.08
N ASP A 185 -3.62 -16.67 -7.86
CA ASP A 185 -3.04 -17.73 -8.66
C ASP A 185 -3.51 -19.11 -8.19
N ASN A 186 -4.61 -19.55 -8.78
CA ASN A 186 -5.19 -20.87 -8.55
C ASN A 186 -4.56 -21.98 -9.40
N THR A 187 -3.46 -21.71 -10.12
CA THR A 187 -2.80 -22.75 -10.93
C THR A 187 -2.17 -23.82 -10.04
N GLU A 188 -2.10 -25.05 -10.56
CA GLU A 188 -1.36 -26.13 -9.91
C GLU A 188 0.15 -25.88 -10.00
N PRO A 189 0.91 -26.08 -8.92
CA PRO A 189 2.35 -25.86 -8.94
C PRO A 189 3.08 -26.95 -9.74
N ILE A 190 4.08 -26.54 -10.51
CA ILE A 190 5.07 -27.46 -11.09
C ILE A 190 6.09 -27.78 -9.99
N ILE A 191 6.24 -29.06 -9.65
CA ILE A 191 7.12 -29.50 -8.57
C ILE A 191 8.51 -29.81 -9.13
N TYR A 192 9.51 -29.06 -8.69
CA TYR A 192 10.92 -29.34 -8.97
C TYR A 192 11.56 -30.04 -7.77
N LYS A 193 12.23 -31.16 -8.01
CA LYS A 193 13.11 -31.80 -7.03
C LYS A 193 14.51 -31.22 -7.21
N VAL A 194 14.95 -30.42 -6.25
CA VAL A 194 16.17 -29.62 -6.37
C VAL A 194 17.17 -30.04 -5.30
N LYS A 195 18.43 -30.24 -5.70
CA LYS A 195 19.49 -30.61 -4.77
C LYS A 195 20.03 -29.37 -4.08
N VAL A 196 20.21 -29.45 -2.77
CA VAL A 196 20.90 -28.42 -1.99
C VAL A 196 22.39 -28.56 -2.28
N PHE A 197 22.96 -27.55 -2.91
CA PHE A 197 24.39 -27.49 -3.22
C PHE A 197 25.18 -27.15 -1.96
N ASP A 198 24.77 -26.11 -1.25
CA ASP A 198 25.43 -25.64 -0.02
C ASP A 198 24.42 -24.90 0.88
N LYS A 199 24.82 -24.56 2.11
CA LYS A 199 24.03 -23.73 3.01
C LYS A 199 24.90 -22.82 3.87
N HIS A 200 24.50 -21.57 4.06
CA HIS A 200 25.27 -20.59 4.84
C HIS A 200 24.39 -19.68 5.69
N ILE A 201 24.98 -19.06 6.71
CA ILE A 201 24.31 -18.13 7.63
C ILE A 201 25.07 -16.81 7.60
N THR A 202 24.35 -15.67 7.59
CA THR A 202 24.99 -14.36 7.73
C THR A 202 25.45 -14.11 9.16
N SER A 203 26.51 -13.32 9.31
CA SER A 203 27.00 -12.84 10.61
C SER A 203 26.28 -11.52 11.02
N GLY A 204 26.21 -11.26 12.33
CA GLY A 204 25.68 -10.01 12.88
C GLY A 204 24.32 -10.11 13.60
N LYS A 205 23.70 -8.95 13.85
CA LYS A 205 22.35 -8.84 14.43
C LYS A 205 21.32 -9.17 13.33
N GLY A 206 20.53 -10.22 13.54
CA GLY A 206 19.54 -10.69 12.56
C GLY A 206 20.12 -11.71 11.56
N LYS A 207 20.62 -12.84 12.08
CA LYS A 207 21.13 -13.96 11.26
C LYS A 207 20.07 -14.39 10.25
N ALA A 208 20.43 -14.38 8.97
CA ALA A 208 19.63 -14.91 7.88
C ALA A 208 20.23 -16.25 7.43
N HIS A 209 19.35 -17.20 7.08
CA HIS A 209 19.70 -18.56 6.75
C HIS A 209 19.48 -18.77 5.26
N TYR A 210 20.48 -19.26 4.54
CA TYR A 210 20.41 -19.42 3.10
C TYR A 210 20.70 -20.86 2.69
N LEU A 211 19.93 -21.33 1.70
CA LEU A 211 20.23 -22.54 0.94
C LEU A 211 20.65 -22.14 -0.47
N ASP A 212 21.75 -22.70 -0.93
CA ASP A 212 22.19 -22.58 -2.31
C ASP A 212 21.70 -23.82 -3.07
N LEU A 213 20.82 -23.62 -4.04
CA LEU A 213 20.16 -24.70 -4.77
C LEU A 213 20.75 -24.88 -6.17
N THR A 214 20.85 -26.14 -6.63
CA THR A 214 21.20 -26.43 -8.03
C THR A 214 20.20 -25.80 -9.00
N PRO A 215 20.59 -25.50 -10.26
CA PRO A 215 19.69 -24.96 -11.28
C PRO A 215 18.35 -25.72 -11.38
N TRP A 216 17.25 -24.99 -11.52
CA TRP A 216 15.89 -25.53 -11.59
C TRP A 216 14.93 -24.55 -12.27
N GLY A 217 13.91 -25.05 -12.97
CA GLY A 217 12.98 -24.19 -13.72
C GLY A 217 13.70 -23.21 -14.64
N ASN A 218 13.44 -21.91 -14.47
CA ASN A 218 14.11 -20.84 -15.21
C ASN A 218 15.45 -20.38 -14.60
N PHE A 219 15.82 -20.88 -13.42
CA PHE A 219 17.10 -20.59 -12.77
C PHE A 219 18.19 -21.47 -13.38
N THR A 220 18.98 -20.90 -14.30
CA THR A 220 20.05 -21.61 -15.02
C THR A 220 21.38 -21.69 -14.26
N LYS A 221 21.48 -21.01 -13.12
CA LYS A 221 22.65 -20.98 -12.24
C LYS A 221 22.24 -21.34 -10.82
N VAL A 222 23.23 -21.67 -9.98
CA VAL A 222 23.01 -21.87 -8.54
C VAL A 222 22.30 -20.64 -7.97
N ASN A 223 21.18 -20.86 -7.30
CA ASN A 223 20.35 -19.80 -6.75
C ASN A 223 20.36 -19.85 -5.23
N LYS A 224 20.53 -18.69 -4.61
CA LYS A 224 20.54 -18.48 -3.17
C LYS A 224 19.14 -18.12 -2.69
N ILE A 225 18.58 -18.91 -1.78
CA ILE A 225 17.23 -18.72 -1.26
C ILE A 225 17.27 -18.53 0.25
N ASN A 226 16.64 -17.47 0.74
CA ASN A 226 16.47 -17.22 2.18
C ASN A 226 15.41 -18.17 2.73
N VAL A 227 15.72 -18.85 3.83
CA VAL A 227 14.85 -19.83 4.45
C VAL A 227 14.67 -19.59 5.94
N LYS A 228 13.58 -20.12 6.51
CA LYS A 228 13.39 -20.18 7.96
C LYS A 228 14.48 -21.03 8.61
N LYS A 229 14.83 -20.65 9.83
CA LYS A 229 15.81 -21.36 10.67
C LYS A 229 15.48 -22.85 10.85
N SER A 230 14.20 -23.20 10.98
CA SER A 230 13.76 -24.61 11.08
C SER A 230 14.16 -25.40 9.85
N LEU A 231 13.72 -24.97 8.67
CA LEU A 231 14.06 -25.64 7.40
C LEU A 231 15.58 -25.69 7.18
N TYR A 232 16.30 -24.61 7.51
CA TYR A 232 17.76 -24.58 7.42
C TYR A 232 18.41 -25.65 8.30
N ASN A 233 17.94 -25.82 9.54
CA ASN A 233 18.51 -26.78 10.48
C ASN A 233 18.21 -28.22 10.06
N ASP A 234 17.03 -28.46 9.50
CA ASP A 234 16.56 -29.79 9.10
C ASP A 234 17.09 -30.22 7.71
N THR A 235 17.76 -29.32 7.00
CA THR A 235 18.27 -29.54 5.64
C THR A 235 19.80 -29.60 5.63
N GLU A 236 20.37 -30.62 5.01
CA GLU A 236 21.82 -30.77 4.80
C GLU A 236 22.21 -30.55 3.33
N ALA A 237 23.47 -30.18 3.09
CA ALA A 237 24.01 -30.13 1.74
C ALA A 237 23.96 -31.54 1.11
N GLY A 238 23.60 -31.61 -0.16
CA GLY A 238 23.40 -32.85 -0.88
C GLY A 238 21.98 -33.43 -0.82
N THR A 239 21.13 -32.96 0.12
CA THR A 239 19.72 -33.37 0.20
C THR A 239 18.91 -32.83 -0.98
N VAL A 240 17.81 -33.52 -1.29
CA VAL A 240 16.87 -33.11 -2.34
C VAL A 240 15.62 -32.56 -1.67
N ILE A 241 15.28 -31.31 -1.98
CA ILE A 241 14.07 -30.64 -1.50
C ILE A 241 13.08 -30.42 -2.65
N GLN A 242 11.82 -30.23 -2.30
CA GLN A 242 10.77 -29.89 -3.26
C GLN A 242 10.61 -28.37 -3.33
N VAL A 243 10.62 -27.83 -4.55
CA VAL A 243 10.31 -26.43 -4.83
C VAL A 243 9.05 -26.38 -5.68
N ASN A 244 8.02 -25.71 -5.18
CA ASN A 244 6.75 -25.54 -5.87
C ASN A 244 6.80 -24.26 -6.68
N TYR A 245 6.74 -24.40 -8.00
CA TYR A 245 6.81 -23.29 -8.94
C TYR A 245 5.44 -22.96 -9.48
N LYS A 246 5.12 -21.67 -9.54
CA LYS A 246 3.86 -21.17 -10.06
C LYS A 246 4.08 -20.12 -11.13
N LYS A 247 3.21 -20.13 -12.14
CA LYS A 247 3.27 -19.23 -13.28
C LYS A 247 2.84 -17.80 -12.90
N GLY A 248 1.98 -17.64 -11.91
CA GLY A 248 1.35 -16.36 -11.59
C GLY A 248 0.20 -16.03 -12.52
N LEU A 249 -0.81 -15.32 -12.00
CA LEU A 249 -1.97 -14.88 -12.78
C LEU A 249 -1.59 -13.98 -13.97
N PHE A 250 -0.59 -13.11 -13.79
CA PHE A 250 -0.07 -12.21 -14.82
C PHE A 250 1.15 -12.78 -15.55
N ASN A 251 1.36 -14.10 -15.47
CA ASN A 251 2.57 -14.76 -15.97
C ASN A 251 3.85 -14.18 -15.34
N ILE A 252 3.77 -13.77 -14.07
CA ILE A 252 4.90 -13.34 -13.26
C ILE A 252 5.24 -14.52 -12.34
N PRO A 253 6.31 -15.28 -12.62
CA PRO A 253 6.58 -16.50 -11.86
C PRO A 253 6.95 -16.21 -10.42
N TRP A 254 6.44 -17.08 -9.55
CA TRP A 254 6.75 -17.09 -8.13
C TRP A 254 6.85 -18.53 -7.64
N TYR A 255 7.49 -18.73 -6.50
CA TYR A 255 7.71 -20.06 -5.97
C TYR A 255 7.64 -20.08 -4.45
N TYR A 256 7.53 -21.29 -3.90
CA TYR A 256 7.60 -21.51 -2.47
C TYR A 256 8.17 -22.89 -2.16
N ILE A 257 8.81 -22.99 -1.00
CA ILE A 257 9.33 -24.25 -0.46
C ILE A 257 8.41 -24.66 0.69
N PRO A 258 7.82 -25.88 0.68
CA PRO A 258 7.06 -26.39 1.82
C PRO A 258 7.89 -26.30 3.11
N GLY A 259 7.28 -25.83 4.21
CA GLY A 259 7.98 -25.60 5.48
C GLY A 259 8.76 -24.29 5.56
N ASN A 260 9.08 -23.65 4.43
CA ASN A 260 9.59 -22.27 4.41
C ASN A 260 8.44 -21.28 4.54
N ASN A 261 7.44 -21.41 3.65
CA ASN A 261 6.27 -20.53 3.59
C ASN A 261 5.02 -21.34 3.99
N SER A 262 4.10 -20.76 4.75
CA SER A 262 2.94 -21.44 5.38
C SER A 262 1.78 -21.71 4.41
N PHE A 263 2.07 -22.22 3.22
CA PHE A 263 1.05 -22.64 2.25
C PHE A 263 0.38 -23.96 2.61
N ASN A 264 0.88 -24.66 3.64
CA ASN A 264 0.25 -25.84 4.26
C ASN A 264 -0.12 -25.50 5.71
#